data_AF-A0A0B7ARU6-F1
#
_entry.id   AF-A0A0B7ARU6-F1
#
_cell.length_a   1.000
_cell.length_b   1.000
_cell.length_c   1.000
_cell.angle_alpha   90.00
_cell.angle_beta   90.00
_cell.angle_gamma   90.00
#
_symmetry.space_group_name_H-M   'P 1'
#
loop_
_entity.id
_entity.type
_entity.pdbx_description
1 polymer ?
#
loop_
_entity_poly.entity_id
_entity_poly.type
_entity_poly.pdbx_seq_one_letter_code
_entity_poly.pdbx_strand_id
1 'polypeptide(L)'
;AVIKELAPALFDHILHMAVETEAHHECLQKIFYVLDIVPDCRRLLSEKGNTQIIQIFTSLLTKIQTERRNEVKAAMLRFSGHLVGLMYSNLSSAVDELDQGLQALKQWVDLVKANSAIDVDPEVQISCCHILQENARVLLYDPDNKLGNSTFVMWDCLAILLQEDDLEVKDIASSVLCLVHKVRPGSYHPSYALHCLPGVLASIHSRRNLPGVVSCLLRWILYDDSYDITDTSERLFDKGEMNVYRDQVAFTRSIAATLASLFHLDLDEHFSNFVTKPELSADIVTAVTQTESEMNMVKCGTDITFSLLLLQVVSSLTSDLELLCSTCNLTDVYMNSARYTCLCQIVYTAKMLLILFDREEIWQCRNTFRENFSQLGSVVLRVCTELQLGNSLTC
;
A
#
# COMPACT_ATOMS: atom_id res chain seq x y z
N ALA A 1 30.79 -22.98 7.22
CA ALA A 1 30.22 -24.17 6.56
C ALA A 1 28.71 -24.06 6.67
N VAL A 2 28.00 -23.88 5.56
CA VAL A 2 26.53 -23.85 5.57
C VAL A 2 26.06 -25.26 5.92
N ILE A 3 25.31 -25.41 7.02
CA ILE A 3 24.68 -26.68 7.37
C ILE A 3 23.72 -27.02 6.22
N LYS A 4 24.09 -28.02 5.43
CA LYS A 4 23.32 -28.41 4.23
C LYS A 4 22.20 -29.40 4.54
N GLU A 5 22.30 -30.12 5.66
CA GLU A 5 21.36 -31.16 6.05
C GLU A 5 21.03 -31.04 7.54
N LEU A 6 19.76 -30.85 7.88
CA LEU A 6 19.27 -30.83 9.25
C LEU A 6 18.44 -32.09 9.52
N ALA A 7 18.85 -32.90 10.49
CA ALA A 7 18.11 -34.10 10.86
C ALA A 7 16.68 -33.73 11.32
N PRO A 8 15.62 -34.46 10.89
CA PRO A 8 14.23 -34.13 11.25
C PRO A 8 13.99 -34.00 12.76
N ALA A 9 14.58 -34.89 13.56
CA ALA A 9 14.47 -34.83 15.02
C ALA A 9 15.13 -33.58 15.62
N LEU A 10 16.24 -33.12 15.03
CA LEU A 10 16.89 -31.88 15.46
C LEU A 10 16.05 -30.66 15.06
N PHE A 11 15.45 -30.68 13.86
CA PHE A 11 14.52 -29.65 13.43
C PHE A 11 13.32 -29.52 14.37
N ASP A 12 12.66 -30.64 14.68
CA ASP A 12 11.51 -30.65 15.59
C ASP A 12 11.88 -30.13 16.98
N HIS A 13 13.07 -30.50 17.48
CA HIS A 13 13.57 -29.99 18.74
C HIS A 13 13.81 -28.47 18.71
N ILE A 14 14.47 -27.96 17.67
CA ILE A 14 14.73 -26.52 17.49
C ILE A 14 13.43 -25.74 17.34
N LEU A 15 12.47 -26.25 16.57
CA LEU A 15 11.17 -25.61 16.38
C LEU A 15 10.38 -25.57 17.69
N HIS A 16 10.36 -26.65 18.45
CA HIS A 16 9.74 -26.68 19.78
C HIS A 16 10.43 -25.68 20.73
N MET A 17 11.77 -25.60 20.69
CA MET A 17 12.50 -24.59 21.47
C MET A 17 12.07 -23.16 21.09
N ALA A 18 11.98 -22.85 19.80
CA ALA A 18 11.60 -21.54 19.29
C ALA A 18 10.17 -21.15 19.71
N VAL A 19 9.22 -22.08 19.58
CA VAL A 19 7.80 -21.79 19.75
C VAL A 19 7.38 -21.86 21.22
N GLU A 20 7.93 -22.77 22.02
CA GLU A 20 7.35 -23.08 23.34
C GLU A 20 8.28 -22.85 24.53
N THR A 21 9.58 -23.17 24.43
CA THR A 21 10.41 -23.28 25.65
C THR A 21 11.49 -22.23 25.83
N GLU A 22 12.05 -21.67 24.76
CA GLU A 22 13.11 -20.67 24.89
C GLU A 22 12.54 -19.30 25.28
N ALA A 23 13.13 -18.69 26.30
CA ALA A 23 12.74 -17.41 26.87
C ALA A 23 13.84 -16.34 26.78
N HIS A 24 15.09 -16.74 26.56
CA HIS A 24 16.21 -15.82 26.43
C HIS A 24 16.25 -15.20 25.03
N HIS A 25 16.12 -13.87 24.96
CA HIS A 25 15.95 -13.13 23.71
C HIS A 25 17.07 -13.37 22.67
N GLU A 26 18.34 -13.38 23.09
CA GLU A 26 19.46 -13.62 22.15
C GLU A 26 19.48 -15.04 21.60
N CYS A 27 19.05 -16.01 22.41
CA CYS A 27 18.95 -17.40 21.99
C CYS A 27 17.80 -17.54 21.00
N LEU A 28 16.65 -16.92 21.33
CA LEU A 28 15.46 -16.94 20.50
C LEU A 28 15.71 -16.31 19.12
N GLN A 29 16.36 -15.14 19.07
CA GLN A 29 16.79 -14.51 17.82
C GLN A 29 17.65 -15.45 16.96
N LYS A 30 18.67 -16.08 17.55
CA LYS A 30 19.57 -17.00 16.84
C LYS A 30 18.86 -18.26 16.37
N ILE A 31 17.93 -18.79 17.16
CA ILE A 31 17.13 -19.96 16.79
C ILE A 31 16.29 -19.64 15.56
N PHE A 32 15.56 -18.51 15.57
CA PHE A 32 14.77 -18.09 14.41
C PHE A 32 15.64 -17.77 13.18
N TYR A 33 16.81 -17.17 13.37
CA TYR A 33 17.78 -16.96 12.30
C TYR A 33 18.23 -18.28 11.66
N VAL A 34 18.52 -19.32 12.46
CA VAL A 34 18.84 -20.65 11.94
C VAL A 34 17.66 -21.25 11.17
N LEU A 35 16.45 -21.16 11.72
CA LEU A 35 15.24 -21.66 11.08
C LEU A 35 14.91 -20.93 9.77
N ASP A 36 15.31 -19.66 9.64
CA ASP A 36 15.11 -18.82 8.46
C ASP A 36 16.05 -19.21 7.29
N ILE A 37 17.31 -19.49 7.61
CA ILE A 37 18.38 -19.59 6.60
C ILE A 37 18.64 -21.03 6.15
N VAL A 38 18.35 -22.01 7.00
CA VAL A 38 18.58 -23.43 6.67
C VAL A 38 17.50 -23.91 5.69
N PRO A 39 17.84 -24.24 4.42
CA PRO A 39 16.84 -24.56 3.39
C PRO A 39 15.96 -25.77 3.73
N ASP A 40 16.53 -26.74 4.44
CA ASP A 40 15.84 -27.94 4.90
C ASP A 40 14.65 -27.63 5.83
N CYS A 41 14.68 -26.51 6.56
CA CYS A 41 13.58 -26.13 7.44
C CYS A 41 12.28 -25.94 6.65
N ARG A 42 12.33 -25.34 5.46
CA ARG A 42 11.14 -25.17 4.60
C ARG A 42 10.57 -26.52 4.15
N ARG A 43 11.46 -27.44 3.75
CA ARG A 43 11.07 -28.81 3.36
C ARG A 43 10.43 -29.55 4.53
N LEU A 44 11.07 -29.55 5.70
CA LEU A 44 10.57 -30.23 6.89
C LEU A 44 9.26 -29.60 7.42
N LEU A 45 9.06 -28.29 7.24
CA LEU A 45 7.76 -27.64 7.50
C LEU A 45 6.68 -28.16 6.55
N SER A 46 6.99 -28.31 5.26
CA SER A 46 6.02 -28.82 4.28
C SER A 46 5.57 -30.26 4.52
N GLU A 47 6.37 -31.04 5.27
CA GLU A 47 6.04 -32.42 5.67
C GLU A 47 5.08 -32.47 6.88
N LYS A 48 4.85 -31.35 7.58
CA LYS A 48 3.92 -31.28 8.71
C LYS A 48 2.47 -31.17 8.24
N GLY A 49 1.55 -31.74 9.03
CA GLY A 49 0.12 -31.66 8.75
C GLY A 49 -0.45 -30.24 8.91
N ASN A 50 -1.50 -29.93 8.15
CA ASN A 50 -2.11 -28.59 8.09
C ASN A 50 -2.49 -28.04 9.48
N THR A 51 -3.09 -28.87 10.34
CA THR A 51 -3.46 -28.47 11.72
C THR A 51 -2.24 -28.03 12.53
N GLN A 52 -1.11 -28.73 12.38
CA GLN A 52 0.13 -28.41 13.09
C GLN A 52 0.72 -27.09 12.57
N ILE A 53 0.69 -26.87 11.26
CA ILE A 53 1.15 -25.60 10.65
C ILE A 53 0.31 -24.42 11.14
N ILE A 54 -1.02 -24.56 11.18
CA ILE A 54 -1.91 -23.52 11.71
C ILE A 54 -1.60 -23.24 13.18
N GLN A 55 -1.39 -24.27 14.01
CA GLN A 55 -1.05 -24.10 15.43
C GLN A 55 0.28 -23.36 15.62
N ILE A 56 1.33 -23.75 14.88
CA ILE A 56 2.63 -23.07 14.90
C ILE A 56 2.46 -21.61 14.50
N PHE A 57 1.72 -21.35 13.41
CA PHE A 57 1.50 -20.02 12.88
C PHE A 57 0.77 -19.10 13.87
N THR A 58 -0.33 -19.57 14.47
CA THR A 58 -1.09 -18.81 15.47
C THR A 58 -0.29 -18.56 16.76
N SER A 59 0.52 -19.53 17.20
CA SER A 59 1.42 -19.35 18.34
C SER A 59 2.47 -18.26 18.06
N LEU A 60 3.08 -18.28 16.87
CA LEU A 60 4.03 -17.26 16.43
C LEU A 60 3.39 -15.87 16.36
N LEU A 61 2.18 -15.76 15.80
CA LEU A 61 1.46 -14.48 15.75
C LEU A 61 1.32 -13.84 17.13
N THR A 62 0.92 -14.64 18.11
CA THR A 62 0.76 -14.17 19.50
C THR A 62 2.10 -13.72 20.07
N LYS A 63 3.18 -14.49 19.87
CA LYS A 63 4.53 -14.13 20.35
C LYS A 63 5.02 -12.83 19.70
N ILE A 64 4.90 -12.68 18.38
CA ILE A 64 5.34 -11.49 17.64
C ILE A 64 4.61 -10.23 18.12
N GLN A 65 3.29 -10.33 18.39
CA GLN A 65 2.50 -9.21 18.90
C GLN A 65 2.95 -8.73 20.28
N THR A 66 3.42 -9.65 21.13
CA THR A 66 3.85 -9.32 22.51
C THR A 66 5.34 -8.97 22.62
N GLU A 67 6.14 -9.29 21.61
CA GLU A 67 7.58 -9.06 21.62
C GLU A 67 7.92 -7.57 21.47
N ARG A 68 8.82 -7.12 22.35
CA ARG A 68 9.26 -5.72 22.42
C ARG A 68 10.64 -5.50 21.81
N ARG A 69 11.43 -6.56 21.65
CA ARG A 69 12.76 -6.51 21.05
C ARG A 69 12.64 -6.61 19.53
N ASN A 70 13.00 -5.55 18.83
CA ASN A 70 12.87 -5.46 17.38
C ASN A 70 13.62 -6.57 16.65
N GLU A 71 14.79 -6.97 17.14
CA GLU A 71 15.65 -7.96 16.50
C GLU A 71 15.04 -9.38 16.59
N VAL A 72 14.42 -9.69 17.73
CA VAL A 72 13.69 -10.95 17.93
C VAL A 72 12.40 -10.94 17.12
N LYS A 73 11.68 -9.80 17.12
CA LYS A 73 10.46 -9.60 16.35
C LYS A 73 10.70 -9.76 14.85
N ALA A 74 11.76 -9.13 14.33
CA ALA A 74 12.23 -9.24 12.96
C ALA A 74 12.53 -10.70 12.57
N ALA A 75 13.30 -11.41 13.39
CA ALA A 75 13.62 -12.82 13.16
C ALA A 75 12.37 -13.73 13.14
N MET A 76 11.45 -13.53 14.09
CA MET A 76 10.18 -14.26 14.13
C MET A 76 9.29 -13.94 12.93
N LEU A 77 9.23 -12.68 12.53
CA LEU A 77 8.42 -12.21 11.40
C LEU A 77 8.96 -12.83 10.10
N ARG A 78 10.27 -12.79 9.86
CA ARG A 78 10.90 -13.48 8.71
C ARG A 78 10.58 -14.97 8.68
N PHE A 79 10.78 -15.66 9.80
CA PHE A 79 10.46 -17.08 9.89
C PHE A 79 8.98 -17.38 9.59
N SER A 80 8.07 -16.55 10.10
CA SER A 80 6.63 -16.69 9.81
C SER A 80 6.32 -16.57 8.32
N GLY A 81 7.13 -15.83 7.56
CA GLY A 81 7.07 -15.73 6.10
C GLY A 81 7.21 -17.07 5.39
N HIS A 82 7.97 -18.04 5.94
CA HIS A 82 8.11 -19.38 5.35
C HIS A 82 6.84 -20.20 5.43
N LEU A 83 5.98 -19.89 6.41
CA LEU A 83 4.72 -20.60 6.63
C LEU A 83 3.61 -20.05 5.72
N VAL A 84 3.73 -18.82 5.21
CA VAL A 84 2.70 -18.16 4.39
C VAL A 84 2.36 -18.95 3.14
N GLY A 85 3.37 -19.39 2.37
CA GLY A 85 3.16 -20.20 1.18
C GLY A 85 2.44 -21.52 1.46
N LEU A 86 2.77 -22.18 2.56
CA LEU A 86 2.14 -23.43 3.01
C LEU A 86 0.69 -23.19 3.46
N MET A 87 0.47 -22.13 4.23
CA MET A 87 -0.87 -21.72 4.67
C MET A 87 -1.76 -21.42 3.45
N TYR A 88 -1.26 -20.63 2.50
CA TYR A 88 -1.98 -20.26 1.28
C TYR A 88 -2.32 -21.49 0.40
N SER A 89 -1.39 -22.44 0.25
CA SER A 89 -1.66 -23.67 -0.52
C SER A 89 -2.73 -24.54 0.13
N ASN A 90 -2.78 -24.55 1.46
CA ASN A 90 -3.70 -25.36 2.26
C ASN A 90 -5.10 -24.77 2.37
N LEU A 91 -5.28 -23.48 2.11
CA LEU A 91 -6.59 -22.86 2.05
C LEU A 91 -7.47 -23.53 0.99
N SER A 92 -8.72 -23.83 1.35
CA SER A 92 -9.74 -24.29 0.42
C SER A 92 -9.98 -23.24 -0.67
N SER A 93 -10.34 -23.69 -1.88
CA SER A 93 -10.79 -22.79 -2.96
C SER A 93 -12.18 -22.21 -2.69
N ALA A 94 -12.96 -22.82 -1.79
CA ALA A 94 -14.20 -22.24 -1.30
C ALA A 94 -13.86 -21.31 -0.12
N VAL A 95 -14.16 -20.01 -0.27
CA VAL A 95 -14.01 -19.03 0.82
C VAL A 95 -15.02 -19.37 1.90
N ASP A 96 -14.59 -20.16 2.87
CA ASP A 96 -15.32 -20.34 4.12
C ASP A 96 -14.72 -19.37 5.14
N GLU A 97 -15.51 -18.40 5.59
CA GLU A 97 -15.07 -17.42 6.59
C GLU A 97 -14.76 -18.07 7.96
N LEU A 98 -15.14 -19.33 8.15
CA LEU A 98 -14.80 -20.17 9.31
C LEU A 98 -13.45 -20.91 9.17
N ASP A 99 -12.75 -20.77 8.04
CA ASP A 99 -11.42 -21.35 7.87
C ASP A 99 -10.41 -20.66 8.80
N GLN A 100 -9.99 -21.39 9.83
CA GLN A 100 -9.00 -20.93 10.81
C GLN A 100 -7.67 -20.51 10.16
N GLY A 101 -7.28 -21.17 9.07
CA GLY A 101 -6.09 -20.83 8.31
C GLY A 101 -6.21 -19.47 7.63
N LEU A 102 -7.39 -19.15 7.07
CA LEU A 102 -7.65 -17.86 6.42
C LEU A 102 -7.68 -16.74 7.46
N GLN A 103 -8.32 -16.96 8.61
CA GLN A 103 -8.36 -15.98 9.70
C GLN A 103 -6.96 -15.68 10.24
N ALA A 104 -6.14 -16.72 10.46
CA ALA A 104 -4.76 -16.54 10.91
C ALA A 104 -3.92 -15.79 9.86
N LEU A 105 -4.09 -16.08 8.56
CA LEU A 105 -3.43 -15.33 7.49
C LEU A 105 -3.85 -13.85 7.45
N LYS A 106 -5.14 -13.54 7.66
CA LYS A 106 -5.60 -12.14 7.72
C LYS A 106 -4.99 -11.40 8.91
N GLN A 107 -4.95 -12.02 10.09
CA GLN A 107 -4.28 -11.45 11.27
C GLN A 107 -2.79 -11.24 11.03
N TRP A 108 -2.14 -12.17 10.32
CA TRP A 108 -0.76 -12.03 9.92
C TRP A 108 -0.54 -10.89 8.92
N VAL A 109 -1.46 -10.71 7.97
CA VAL A 109 -1.44 -9.58 7.03
C VAL A 109 -1.51 -8.24 7.78
N ASP A 110 -2.40 -8.13 8.76
CA ASP A 110 -2.53 -6.93 9.59
C ASP A 110 -1.27 -6.70 10.45
N LEU A 111 -0.63 -7.78 10.91
CA LEU A 111 0.63 -7.71 11.64
C LEU A 111 1.76 -7.18 10.74
N VAL A 112 1.89 -7.69 9.51
CA VAL A 112 2.87 -7.17 8.54
C VAL A 112 2.60 -5.71 8.23
N LYS A 113 1.33 -5.32 8.06
CA LYS A 113 0.93 -3.92 7.87
C LYS A 113 1.41 -3.03 9.02
N ALA A 114 1.13 -3.43 10.27
CA ALA A 114 1.55 -2.67 11.44
C ALA A 114 3.08 -2.56 11.56
N ASN A 115 3.83 -3.56 11.10
CA ASN A 115 5.29 -3.59 11.12
C ASN A 115 5.95 -2.99 9.87
N SER A 116 5.17 -2.55 8.89
CA SER A 116 5.66 -1.83 7.70
C SER A 116 5.42 -0.33 7.78
N ALA A 117 4.91 0.18 8.90
CA ALA A 117 4.59 1.60 9.08
C ALA A 117 5.87 2.47 9.25
N ILE A 118 5.73 3.77 9.01
CA ILE A 118 6.83 4.75 8.95
C ILE A 118 7.66 4.81 10.24
N ASP A 119 7.02 4.72 11.41
CA ASP A 119 7.72 4.84 12.70
C ASP A 119 8.29 3.51 13.24
N VAL A 120 8.30 2.46 12.42
CA VAL A 120 8.79 1.14 12.80
C VAL A 120 10.29 1.05 12.52
N ASP A 121 11.00 0.33 13.38
CA ASP A 121 12.43 0.08 13.23
C ASP A 121 12.80 -0.53 11.86
N PRO A 122 13.84 -0.01 11.17
CA PRO A 122 14.24 -0.48 9.85
C PRO A 122 14.54 -1.98 9.79
N GLU A 123 15.05 -2.61 10.85
CA GLU A 123 15.33 -4.06 10.86
C GLU A 123 14.04 -4.89 10.72
N VAL A 124 12.95 -4.39 11.32
CA VAL A 124 11.62 -5.00 11.23
C VAL A 124 11.00 -4.72 9.85
N GLN A 125 11.19 -3.53 9.29
CA GLN A 125 10.72 -3.20 7.93
C GLN A 125 11.46 -4.00 6.85
N ILE A 126 12.77 -4.20 6.98
CA ILE A 126 13.58 -5.09 6.12
C ILE A 126 13.02 -6.52 6.16
N SER A 127 12.60 -6.98 7.34
CA SER A 127 11.94 -8.28 7.50
C SER A 127 10.62 -8.36 6.72
N CYS A 128 9.78 -7.31 6.76
CA CYS A 128 8.60 -7.20 5.90
C CYS A 128 8.95 -7.24 4.41
N CYS A 129 10.02 -6.55 3.99
CA CYS A 129 10.47 -6.55 2.60
C CYS A 129 10.86 -7.96 2.12
N HIS A 130 11.65 -8.70 2.91
CA HIS A 130 12.02 -10.08 2.58
C HIS A 130 10.82 -11.01 2.50
N ILE A 131 9.86 -10.85 3.41
CA ILE A 131 8.62 -11.62 3.38
C ILE A 131 7.85 -11.38 2.09
N LEU A 132 7.69 -10.11 1.69
CA LEU A 132 7.06 -9.74 0.43
C LEU A 132 7.85 -10.29 -0.76
N GLN A 133 9.18 -10.24 -0.71
CA GLN A 133 10.07 -10.74 -1.76
C GLN A 133 9.88 -12.24 -2.00
N GLU A 134 9.88 -13.03 -0.93
CA GLU A 134 9.75 -14.48 -1.00
C GLU A 134 8.33 -14.92 -1.35
N ASN A 135 7.32 -14.17 -0.90
CA ASN A 135 5.92 -14.54 -1.03
C ASN A 135 5.16 -13.67 -2.05
N ALA A 136 5.85 -12.92 -2.91
CA ALA A 136 5.25 -11.99 -3.87
C ALA A 136 4.14 -12.65 -4.72
N ARG A 137 4.36 -13.90 -5.12
CA ARG A 137 3.38 -14.68 -5.90
C ARG A 137 2.06 -14.91 -5.14
N VAL A 138 2.11 -15.18 -3.84
CA VAL A 138 0.88 -15.46 -3.07
C VAL A 138 0.28 -14.20 -2.47
N LEU A 139 1.11 -13.23 -2.07
CA LEU A 139 0.67 -12.00 -1.39
C LEU A 139 0.26 -10.89 -2.35
N LEU A 140 1.05 -10.61 -3.40
CA LEU A 140 0.85 -9.47 -4.29
C LEU A 140 0.12 -9.86 -5.58
N TYR A 141 0.30 -11.09 -6.07
CA TYR A 141 -0.42 -11.58 -7.24
C TYR A 141 -1.75 -12.27 -6.88
N ASP A 142 -1.80 -13.03 -5.78
CA ASP A 142 -2.96 -13.84 -5.36
C ASP A 142 -3.61 -14.59 -6.55
N PRO A 143 -2.92 -15.55 -7.20
CA PRO A 143 -3.38 -16.16 -8.45
C PRO A 143 -4.74 -16.85 -8.32
N ASP A 144 -5.00 -17.47 -7.17
CA ASP A 144 -6.22 -18.22 -6.91
C ASP A 144 -7.30 -17.37 -6.20
N ASN A 145 -7.07 -16.06 -6.03
CA ASN A 145 -7.97 -15.11 -5.36
C ASN A 145 -8.40 -15.55 -3.95
N LYS A 146 -7.48 -16.17 -3.20
CA LYS A 146 -7.74 -16.71 -1.86
C LYS A 146 -7.62 -15.64 -0.76
N LEU A 147 -6.75 -14.65 -0.97
CA LEU A 147 -6.61 -13.51 -0.05
C LEU A 147 -7.67 -12.43 -0.32
N GLY A 148 -8.15 -12.33 -1.56
CA GLY A 148 -9.13 -11.33 -1.95
C GLY A 148 -8.60 -9.93 -1.65
N ASN A 149 -9.36 -9.11 -0.93
CA ASN A 149 -8.97 -7.73 -0.64
C ASN A 149 -7.73 -7.59 0.25
N SER A 150 -7.31 -8.64 0.97
CA SER A 150 -6.07 -8.62 1.75
C SER A 150 -4.82 -8.48 0.88
N THR A 151 -4.89 -8.79 -0.44
CA THR A 151 -3.79 -8.50 -1.36
C THR A 151 -3.48 -7.01 -1.41
N PHE A 152 -4.49 -6.13 -1.38
CA PHE A 152 -4.29 -4.69 -1.46
C PHE A 152 -3.63 -4.13 -0.20
N VAL A 153 -3.78 -4.80 0.95
CA VAL A 153 -3.04 -4.45 2.17
C VAL A 153 -1.54 -4.70 1.97
N MET A 154 -1.16 -5.78 1.26
CA MET A 154 0.24 -6.05 0.94
C MET A 154 0.81 -5.04 -0.06
N TRP A 155 0.00 -4.57 -1.01
CA TRP A 155 0.36 -3.47 -1.89
C TRP A 155 0.56 -2.16 -1.11
N ASP A 156 -0.30 -1.87 -0.13
CA ASP A 156 -0.13 -0.72 0.76
C ASP A 156 1.19 -0.82 1.54
N CYS A 157 1.52 -2.00 2.08
CA CYS A 157 2.80 -2.22 2.76
C CYS A 157 3.98 -1.92 1.83
N LEU A 158 3.93 -2.42 0.59
CA LEU A 158 4.98 -2.16 -0.40
C LEU A 158 5.10 -0.66 -0.75
N ALA A 159 3.97 0.06 -0.83
CA ALA A 159 3.97 1.51 -1.06
C ALA A 159 4.62 2.27 0.08
N ILE A 160 4.34 1.90 1.33
CA ILE A 160 4.95 2.52 2.51
C ILE A 160 6.46 2.24 2.53
N LEU A 161 6.86 0.97 2.38
CA LEU A 161 8.27 0.55 2.38
C LEU A 161 9.10 1.21 1.26
N LEU A 162 8.51 1.52 0.10
CA LEU A 162 9.17 2.27 -0.97
C LEU A 162 9.38 3.76 -0.66
N GLN A 163 8.70 4.29 0.34
CA GLN A 163 8.77 5.69 0.76
C GLN A 163 9.69 5.90 1.98
N GLU A 164 10.06 4.84 2.71
CA GLU A 164 10.93 4.88 3.90
C GLU A 164 12.28 5.56 3.70
N ASP A 165 12.78 6.31 4.68
CA ASP A 165 14.07 7.01 4.55
C ASP A 165 15.28 6.08 4.52
N ASP A 166 15.15 4.88 5.09
CA ASP A 166 16.21 3.87 5.07
C ASP A 166 16.44 3.32 3.66
N LEU A 167 17.67 3.45 3.16
CA LEU A 167 18.03 3.04 1.80
C LEU A 167 17.97 1.52 1.61
N GLU A 168 18.29 0.73 2.63
CA GLU A 168 18.26 -0.72 2.54
C GLU A 168 16.81 -1.22 2.42
N VAL A 169 15.90 -0.64 3.20
CA VAL A 169 14.45 -0.91 3.08
C VAL A 169 13.96 -0.60 1.66
N LYS A 170 14.25 0.61 1.16
CA LYS A 170 13.87 1.06 -0.19
C LYS A 170 14.42 0.15 -1.29
N ASP A 171 15.68 -0.27 -1.20
CA ASP A 171 16.34 -1.11 -2.21
C ASP A 171 15.72 -2.51 -2.27
N ILE A 172 15.42 -3.12 -1.11
CA ILE A 172 14.76 -4.43 -1.08
C ILE A 172 13.32 -4.31 -1.58
N ALA A 173 12.56 -3.28 -1.15
CA ALA A 173 11.21 -3.03 -1.62
C ALA A 173 11.15 -2.81 -3.14
N SER A 174 12.10 -2.08 -3.72
CA SER A 174 12.22 -1.91 -5.18
C SER A 174 12.45 -3.24 -5.89
N SER A 175 13.21 -4.14 -5.27
CA SER A 175 13.47 -5.48 -5.79
C SER A 175 12.22 -6.37 -5.72
N VAL A 176 11.35 -6.20 -4.71
CA VAL A 176 10.03 -6.84 -4.68
C VAL A 176 9.22 -6.43 -5.90
N LEU A 177 9.14 -5.12 -6.19
CA LEU A 177 8.40 -4.65 -7.36
C LEU A 177 9.00 -5.17 -8.66
N CYS A 178 10.33 -5.23 -8.78
CA CYS A 178 11.00 -5.84 -9.92
C CYS A 178 10.55 -7.30 -10.14
N LEU A 179 10.53 -8.11 -9.08
CA LEU A 179 10.08 -9.50 -9.14
C LEU A 179 8.62 -9.60 -9.59
N VAL A 180 7.76 -8.76 -9.02
CA VAL A 180 6.34 -8.69 -9.40
C VAL A 180 6.20 -8.26 -10.85
N HIS A 181 7.03 -7.35 -11.33
CA HIS A 181 7.01 -6.90 -12.71
C HIS A 181 7.78 -7.83 -13.67
N LYS A 182 8.29 -8.97 -13.18
CA LYS A 182 9.08 -9.95 -13.96
C LYS A 182 10.32 -9.35 -14.62
N VAL A 183 10.89 -8.30 -14.01
CA VAL A 183 12.20 -7.77 -14.37
C VAL A 183 13.24 -8.22 -13.34
N ARG A 184 14.52 -8.14 -13.70
CA ARG A 184 15.59 -8.60 -12.81
C ARG A 184 15.61 -7.76 -11.52
N PRO A 185 15.72 -8.37 -10.31
CA PRO A 185 15.90 -7.62 -9.07
C PRO A 185 17.08 -6.64 -9.15
N GLY A 186 16.91 -5.44 -8.60
CA GLY A 186 17.88 -4.34 -8.72
C GLY A 186 17.87 -3.60 -10.06
N SER A 187 16.92 -3.88 -10.96
CA SER A 187 16.79 -3.12 -12.22
C SER A 187 16.16 -1.73 -12.01
N TYR A 188 15.38 -1.55 -10.95
CA TYR A 188 14.73 -0.29 -10.64
C TYR A 188 15.44 0.40 -9.50
N HIS A 189 15.72 1.69 -9.70
CA HIS A 189 15.99 2.59 -8.59
C HIS A 189 14.73 2.74 -7.72
N PRO A 190 14.81 2.86 -6.38
CA PRO A 190 13.64 2.97 -5.51
C PRO A 190 12.62 4.03 -5.93
N SER A 191 13.04 5.26 -6.24
CA SER A 191 12.12 6.31 -6.72
C SER A 191 11.41 5.92 -8.02
N TYR A 192 12.10 5.24 -8.95
CA TYR A 192 11.47 4.75 -10.18
C TYR A 192 10.48 3.62 -9.89
N ALA A 193 10.81 2.71 -8.96
CA ALA A 193 9.91 1.66 -8.51
C ALA A 193 8.63 2.25 -7.90
N LEU A 194 8.74 3.27 -7.04
CA LEU A 194 7.60 3.97 -6.46
C LEU A 194 6.67 4.55 -7.54
N HIS A 195 7.22 5.16 -8.60
CA HIS A 195 6.41 5.66 -9.72
C HIS A 195 5.77 4.56 -10.59
N CYS A 196 6.40 3.40 -10.70
CA CYS A 196 5.83 2.27 -11.44
C CYS A 196 4.73 1.54 -10.65
N LEU A 197 4.77 1.62 -9.32
CA LEU A 197 3.93 0.84 -8.41
C LEU A 197 2.43 0.91 -8.76
N PRO A 198 1.80 2.07 -9.00
CA PRO A 198 0.37 2.16 -9.33
C PRO A 198 0.02 1.42 -10.62
N GLY A 199 0.84 1.58 -11.66
CA GLY A 199 0.64 0.95 -12.95
C GLY A 199 0.79 -0.57 -12.89
N VAL A 200 1.80 -1.06 -12.15
CA VAL A 200 2.00 -2.50 -11.94
C VAL A 200 0.83 -3.11 -11.17
N LEU A 201 0.38 -2.48 -10.07
CA LEU A 201 -0.82 -2.89 -9.32
C LEU A 201 -2.03 -3.01 -10.25
N ALA A 202 -2.30 -1.96 -11.03
CA ALA A 202 -3.43 -1.90 -11.94
C ALA A 202 -3.36 -3.01 -12.99
N SER A 203 -2.19 -3.29 -13.56
CA SER A 203 -2.03 -4.32 -14.59
C SER A 203 -2.33 -5.74 -14.10
N ILE A 204 -2.06 -6.02 -12.83
CA ILE A 204 -2.23 -7.35 -12.24
C ILE A 204 -3.69 -7.57 -11.83
N HIS A 205 -4.34 -6.52 -11.29
CA HIS A 205 -5.61 -6.69 -10.57
C HIS A 205 -6.82 -6.03 -11.23
N SER A 206 -6.66 -5.03 -12.10
CA SER A 206 -7.80 -4.27 -12.66
C SER A 206 -8.83 -5.15 -13.38
N ARG A 207 -8.37 -6.21 -14.07
CA ARG A 207 -9.27 -7.15 -14.76
C ARG A 207 -10.12 -8.00 -13.81
N ARG A 208 -9.60 -8.31 -12.61
CA ARG A 208 -10.26 -9.20 -11.63
C ARG A 208 -11.03 -8.42 -10.57
N ASN A 209 -10.46 -7.33 -10.07
CA ASN A 209 -11.01 -6.53 -8.98
C ASN A 209 -10.66 -5.05 -9.18
N LEU A 210 -11.29 -4.43 -10.18
CA LEU A 210 -11.16 -3.01 -10.44
C LEU A 210 -11.53 -2.14 -9.23
N PRO A 211 -12.65 -2.36 -8.52
CA PRO A 211 -13.02 -1.51 -7.38
C PRO A 211 -11.96 -1.54 -6.27
N GLY A 212 -11.34 -2.70 -6.01
CA GLY A 212 -10.24 -2.84 -5.05
C GLY A 212 -8.97 -2.10 -5.48
N VAL A 213 -8.59 -2.17 -6.76
CA VAL A 213 -7.46 -1.39 -7.31
C VAL A 213 -7.71 0.10 -7.14
N VAL A 214 -8.87 0.60 -7.58
CA VAL A 214 -9.20 2.02 -7.49
C VAL A 214 -9.25 2.46 -6.03
N SER A 215 -9.85 1.67 -5.14
CA SER A 215 -9.85 1.95 -3.69
C SER A 215 -8.44 2.02 -3.09
N CYS A 216 -7.52 1.16 -3.52
CA CYS A 216 -6.12 1.17 -3.08
C CYS A 216 -5.39 2.43 -3.57
N LEU A 217 -5.51 2.75 -4.86
CA LEU A 217 -4.93 3.96 -5.45
C LEU A 217 -5.47 5.24 -4.82
N LEU A 218 -6.78 5.31 -4.57
CA LEU A 218 -7.38 6.45 -3.89
C LEU A 218 -6.84 6.58 -2.48
N ARG A 219 -6.74 5.49 -1.71
CA ARG A 219 -6.13 5.54 -0.39
C ARG A 219 -4.71 6.10 -0.44
N TRP A 220 -3.89 5.79 -1.43
CA TRP A 220 -2.53 6.37 -1.53
C TRP A 220 -2.50 7.87 -1.84
N ILE A 221 -3.48 8.39 -2.58
CA ILE A 221 -3.60 9.85 -2.82
C ILE A 221 -4.09 10.56 -1.55
N LEU A 222 -4.93 9.88 -0.78
CA LEU A 222 -5.74 10.49 0.29
C LEU A 222 -5.17 10.27 1.67
N TYR A 223 -4.28 9.30 1.84
CA TYR A 223 -3.65 8.98 3.12
C TYR A 223 -2.43 9.86 3.31
N ASP A 224 -2.68 11.04 3.85
CA ASP A 224 -1.67 11.84 4.52
C ASP A 224 -2.32 12.47 5.77
N ASP A 225 -2.60 11.62 6.77
CA ASP A 225 -3.07 12.04 8.10
C ASP A 225 -2.00 12.84 8.87
N SER A 226 -0.82 13.08 8.26
CA SER A 226 0.31 13.78 8.87
C SER A 226 0.35 15.27 8.55
N TYR A 227 -0.58 15.80 7.75
CA TYR A 227 -0.80 17.24 7.75
C TYR A 227 -1.43 17.63 9.07
N ASP A 228 -0.60 17.91 10.06
CA ASP A 228 -1.04 18.72 11.17
C ASP A 228 -1.35 20.11 10.59
N ILE A 229 -2.59 20.29 10.13
CA ILE A 229 -3.15 21.54 9.61
C ILE A 229 -2.95 22.69 10.63
N THR A 230 -2.69 22.33 11.90
CA THR A 230 -2.44 23.26 13.00
C THR A 230 -0.97 23.53 13.30
N ASP A 231 -0.02 22.77 12.73
CA ASP A 231 1.40 22.97 13.00
C ASP A 231 1.92 24.21 12.25
N THR A 232 2.00 25.30 13.00
CA THR A 232 2.55 26.60 12.59
C THR A 232 4.07 26.67 12.65
N SER A 233 4.76 25.59 13.03
CA SER A 233 6.20 25.67 13.27
C SER A 233 7.01 25.55 11.98
N GLU A 234 7.66 26.66 11.61
CA GLU A 234 8.68 26.74 10.57
C GLU A 234 9.78 25.69 10.81
N ARG A 235 9.76 24.58 10.06
CA ARG A 235 11.00 23.89 9.66
C ARG A 235 11.17 24.11 8.17
N LEU A 236 11.64 25.31 7.83
CA LEU A 236 11.66 25.77 6.45
C LEU A 236 12.91 25.35 5.67
N PHE A 237 13.90 24.70 6.29
CA PHE A 237 15.14 24.31 5.61
C PHE A 237 15.86 23.13 6.27
N ASP A 238 15.35 21.90 6.10
CA ASP A 238 16.26 20.77 5.96
C ASP A 238 16.40 20.43 4.47
N LYS A 239 17.63 20.55 3.94
CA LYS A 239 17.92 20.36 2.50
C LYS A 239 17.55 18.97 1.97
N GLY A 240 17.22 18.01 2.85
CA GLY A 240 16.70 16.69 2.51
C GLY A 240 15.19 16.68 2.22
N GLU A 241 14.40 17.56 2.86
CA GLU A 241 12.94 17.55 2.78
C GLU A 241 12.42 17.92 1.38
N MET A 242 13.15 18.77 0.65
CA MET A 242 12.77 19.17 -0.72
C MET A 242 12.77 17.98 -1.71
N ASN A 243 13.53 16.92 -1.46
CA ASN A 243 13.47 15.70 -2.27
C ASN A 243 12.25 14.83 -1.92
N VAL A 244 11.87 14.80 -0.64
CA VAL A 244 10.70 14.05 -0.15
C VAL A 244 9.40 14.61 -0.76
N TYR A 245 9.24 15.94 -0.77
CA TYR A 245 8.09 16.58 -1.42
C TYR A 245 8.03 16.29 -2.93
N ARG A 246 9.18 16.24 -3.61
CA ARG A 246 9.22 15.93 -5.05
C ARG A 246 8.81 14.50 -5.33
N ASP A 247 9.26 13.54 -4.51
CA ASP A 247 8.92 12.13 -4.66
C ASP A 247 7.43 11.89 -4.35
N GLN A 248 6.87 12.54 -3.33
CA GLN A 248 5.44 12.46 -3.01
C GLN A 248 4.56 13.05 -4.11
N VAL A 249 4.94 14.21 -4.65
CA VAL A 249 4.22 14.85 -5.77
C VAL A 249 4.30 13.98 -7.03
N ALA A 250 5.49 13.44 -7.35
CA ALA A 250 5.65 12.55 -8.50
C ALA A 250 4.92 11.20 -8.31
N PHE A 251 4.85 10.67 -7.08
CA PHE A 251 4.05 9.49 -6.76
C PHE A 251 2.55 9.77 -6.93
N THR A 252 2.04 10.86 -6.37
CA THR A 252 0.64 11.32 -6.56
C THR A 252 0.29 11.47 -8.04
N ARG A 253 1.20 12.06 -8.83
CA ARG A 253 1.03 12.19 -10.29
C ARG A 253 0.97 10.83 -10.99
N SER A 254 1.81 9.87 -10.59
CA SER A 254 1.78 8.51 -11.16
C SER A 254 0.48 7.76 -10.86
N ILE A 255 -0.10 7.98 -9.66
CA ILE A 255 -1.40 7.42 -9.30
C ILE A 255 -2.51 8.07 -10.14
N ALA A 256 -2.52 9.40 -10.23
CA ALA A 256 -3.47 10.16 -11.04
C ALA A 256 -3.45 9.73 -12.52
N ALA A 257 -2.26 9.55 -13.09
CA ALA A 257 -2.09 9.07 -14.47
C ALA A 257 -2.64 7.63 -14.64
N THR A 258 -2.42 6.76 -13.65
CA THR A 258 -2.95 5.39 -13.67
C THR A 258 -4.47 5.37 -13.61
N LEU A 259 -5.07 6.16 -12.71
CA LEU A 259 -6.52 6.32 -12.60
C LEU A 259 -7.11 6.87 -13.90
N ALA A 260 -6.51 7.90 -14.49
CA ALA A 260 -6.96 8.44 -15.76
C ALA A 260 -6.89 7.42 -16.89
N SER A 261 -5.85 6.58 -16.91
CA SER A 261 -5.72 5.49 -17.89
C SER A 261 -6.82 4.43 -17.73
N LEU A 262 -7.16 4.05 -16.48
CA LEU A 262 -8.21 3.08 -16.19
C LEU A 262 -9.62 3.54 -16.64
N PHE A 263 -9.83 4.86 -16.72
CA PHE A 263 -11.11 5.48 -17.08
C PHE A 263 -11.06 6.27 -18.39
N HIS A 264 -9.99 6.15 -19.19
CA HIS A 264 -9.80 6.89 -20.45
C HIS A 264 -10.13 8.39 -20.32
N LEU A 265 -9.56 9.04 -19.32
CA LEU A 265 -9.76 10.47 -19.06
C LEU A 265 -8.67 11.28 -19.75
N ASP A 266 -9.06 12.26 -20.55
CA ASP A 266 -8.15 13.30 -21.03
C ASP A 266 -7.83 14.22 -19.84
N LEU A 267 -6.71 13.92 -19.18
CA LEU A 267 -6.08 14.89 -18.30
C LEU A 267 -5.50 15.98 -19.20
N ASP A 268 -5.98 17.23 -19.06
CA ASP A 268 -5.54 18.42 -19.81
C ASP A 268 -4.01 18.45 -20.04
N GLU A 269 -3.55 19.14 -21.11
CA GLU A 269 -2.11 19.37 -21.40
C GLU A 269 -1.30 19.84 -20.18
N HIS A 270 -1.96 20.52 -19.23
CA HIS A 270 -1.37 20.97 -17.97
C HIS A 270 -1.03 19.82 -17.02
N PHE A 271 -1.76 18.71 -17.02
CA PHE A 271 -1.39 17.49 -16.29
C PHE A 271 -0.36 16.67 -17.07
N SER A 272 -0.41 16.67 -18.40
CA SER A 272 0.46 15.86 -19.27
C SER A 272 1.95 16.24 -19.15
N ASN A 273 2.24 17.51 -18.86
CA ASN A 273 3.61 18.01 -18.64
C ASN A 273 4.28 17.49 -17.35
N PHE A 274 3.51 16.85 -16.46
CA PHE A 274 4.00 16.39 -15.16
C PHE A 274 3.89 14.87 -14.96
N VAL A 275 3.33 14.16 -15.94
CA VAL A 275 3.33 12.69 -15.96
C VAL A 275 4.67 12.24 -16.51
N THR A 276 5.60 11.88 -15.62
CA THR A 276 6.60 10.88 -15.98
C THR A 276 5.81 9.63 -16.30
N LYS A 277 5.59 9.35 -17.60
CA LYS A 277 5.24 8.00 -18.02
C LYS A 277 6.50 7.20 -17.72
N PRO A 278 6.54 6.34 -16.69
CA PRO A 278 7.57 5.33 -16.70
C PRO A 278 7.41 4.61 -18.05
N GLU A 279 8.50 4.20 -18.67
CA GLU A 279 8.44 3.24 -19.78
C GLU A 279 7.96 1.88 -19.21
N LEU A 280 6.75 1.85 -18.66
CA LEU A 280 5.93 0.67 -18.59
C LEU A 280 5.75 0.28 -20.05
N SER A 281 6.11 -0.95 -20.40
CA SER A 281 5.87 -1.43 -21.75
C SER A 281 4.41 -1.13 -22.10
N ALA A 282 4.16 -0.74 -23.35
CA ALA A 282 2.83 -0.40 -23.86
C ALA A 282 1.78 -1.53 -23.68
N ASP A 283 2.18 -2.66 -23.09
CA ASP A 283 1.39 -3.86 -22.84
C ASP A 283 0.70 -3.88 -21.46
N ILE A 284 1.02 -2.97 -20.54
CA ILE A 284 0.67 -3.12 -19.11
C ILE A 284 -0.66 -2.47 -18.75
N VAL A 285 -0.98 -1.34 -19.38
CA VAL A 285 -2.34 -0.78 -19.38
C VAL A 285 -2.79 -0.73 -20.83
N THR A 286 -3.46 -1.80 -21.26
CA THR A 286 -4.10 -1.86 -22.58
C THR A 286 -5.00 -0.65 -22.75
N ALA A 287 -4.87 0.05 -23.88
CA ALA A 287 -5.71 1.20 -24.20
C ALA A 287 -7.19 0.81 -24.02
N VAL A 288 -7.83 1.39 -23.01
CA VAL A 288 -9.22 1.12 -22.63
C VAL A 288 -10.12 1.84 -23.63
N THR A 289 -11.09 1.17 -24.24
CA THR A 289 -12.06 1.85 -25.11
C THR A 289 -13.04 2.71 -24.29
N GLN A 290 -13.67 3.72 -24.89
CA GLN A 290 -14.69 4.54 -24.20
C GLN A 290 -15.80 3.67 -23.56
N THR A 291 -16.26 2.63 -24.27
CA THR A 291 -17.26 1.68 -23.76
C THR A 291 -16.76 0.86 -22.56
N GLU A 292 -15.46 0.50 -22.53
CA GLU A 292 -14.88 -0.16 -21.37
C GLU A 292 -14.71 0.79 -20.19
N SER A 293 -14.45 2.08 -20.43
CA SER A 293 -14.41 3.10 -19.37
C SER A 293 -15.76 3.25 -18.67
N GLU A 294 -16.86 3.39 -19.44
CA GLU A 294 -18.21 3.46 -18.89
C GLU A 294 -18.54 2.21 -18.06
N MET A 295 -18.19 1.02 -18.57
CA MET A 295 -18.37 -0.23 -17.83
C MET A 295 -17.52 -0.30 -16.56
N ASN A 296 -16.29 0.22 -16.59
CA ASN A 296 -15.39 0.31 -15.44
C ASN A 296 -15.99 1.22 -14.35
N MET A 297 -16.55 2.36 -14.75
CA MET A 297 -17.22 3.29 -13.85
C MET A 297 -18.44 2.66 -13.17
N VAL A 298 -19.27 1.94 -13.94
CA VAL A 298 -20.43 1.21 -13.38
C VAL A 298 -19.99 0.10 -12.44
N LYS A 299 -18.95 -0.67 -12.79
CA LYS A 299 -18.39 -1.72 -11.90
C LYS A 299 -17.96 -1.13 -10.56
N CYS A 300 -17.25 0.00 -10.56
CA CYS A 300 -16.89 0.70 -9.33
C CYS A 300 -18.13 1.22 -8.59
N GLY A 301 -19.04 1.91 -9.26
CA GLY A 301 -20.24 2.51 -8.65
C GLY A 301 -21.20 1.49 -8.01
N THR A 302 -21.26 0.26 -8.54
CA THR A 302 -22.06 -0.83 -7.96
C THR A 302 -21.42 -1.48 -6.72
N ASP A 303 -20.10 -1.37 -6.55
CA ASP A 303 -19.40 -1.93 -5.40
C ASP A 303 -19.66 -1.09 -4.13
N ILE A 304 -20.20 -1.74 -3.10
CA ILE A 304 -20.61 -1.08 -1.85
C ILE A 304 -19.39 -0.53 -1.10
N THR A 305 -18.31 -1.31 -1.03
CA THR A 305 -17.10 -0.95 -0.26
C THR A 305 -16.40 0.25 -0.88
N PHE A 306 -16.21 0.24 -2.20
CA PHE A 306 -15.69 1.38 -2.94
C PHE A 306 -16.59 2.61 -2.75
N SER A 307 -17.91 2.43 -2.84
CA SER A 307 -18.84 3.55 -2.72
C SER A 307 -18.79 4.22 -1.35
N LEU A 308 -18.71 3.42 -0.28
CA LEU A 308 -18.57 3.94 1.09
C LEU A 308 -17.24 4.67 1.28
N LEU A 309 -16.15 4.10 0.77
CA LEU A 309 -14.83 4.75 0.80
C LEU A 309 -14.88 6.09 0.08
N LEU A 310 -15.42 6.14 -1.15
CA LEU A 310 -15.47 7.36 -1.94
C LEU A 310 -16.31 8.46 -1.25
N LEU A 311 -17.44 8.10 -0.64
CA LEU A 311 -18.25 9.05 0.14
C LEU A 311 -17.51 9.56 1.39
N GLN A 312 -16.85 8.68 2.13
CA GLN A 312 -16.06 9.07 3.31
C GLN A 312 -14.97 10.06 2.92
N VAL A 313 -14.27 9.79 1.82
CA VAL A 313 -13.21 10.63 1.27
C VAL A 313 -13.72 12.01 0.86
N VAL A 314 -14.81 12.05 0.08
CA VAL A 314 -15.39 13.32 -0.38
C VAL A 314 -15.85 14.16 0.80
N SER A 315 -16.46 13.53 1.82
CA SER A 315 -16.87 14.19 3.06
C SER A 315 -15.67 14.77 3.82
N SER A 316 -14.60 13.99 4.01
CA SER A 316 -13.38 14.44 4.70
C SER A 316 -12.75 15.63 3.98
N LEU A 317 -12.50 15.51 2.67
CA LEU A 317 -11.91 16.59 1.87
C LEU A 317 -12.76 17.86 1.88
N THR A 318 -14.09 17.71 1.87
CA THR A 318 -15.00 18.86 1.97
C THR A 318 -14.82 19.57 3.31
N SER A 319 -14.77 18.81 4.42
CA SER A 319 -14.54 19.34 5.76
C SER A 319 -13.16 20.02 5.88
N ASP A 320 -12.10 19.38 5.37
CA ASP A 320 -10.74 19.90 5.44
C ASP A 320 -10.59 21.18 4.61
N LEU A 321 -11.19 21.22 3.41
CA LEU A 321 -11.25 22.43 2.58
C LEU A 321 -12.04 23.54 3.26
N GLU A 322 -13.15 23.25 3.92
CA GLU A 322 -13.93 24.26 4.65
C GLU A 322 -13.12 24.85 5.81
N LEU A 323 -12.43 24.01 6.58
CA LEU A 323 -11.55 24.44 7.65
C LEU A 323 -10.41 25.32 7.13
N LEU A 324 -9.70 24.86 6.10
CA LEU A 324 -8.60 25.60 5.50
C LEU A 324 -9.06 26.90 4.84
N CYS A 325 -10.23 26.92 4.17
CA CYS A 325 -10.82 28.14 3.61
C CYS A 325 -11.06 29.20 4.68
N SER A 326 -11.50 28.78 5.88
CA SER A 326 -11.78 29.70 6.99
C SER A 326 -10.53 30.21 7.72
N THR A 327 -9.40 29.51 7.58
CA THR A 327 -8.17 29.77 8.35
C THR A 327 -7.03 30.31 7.49
N CYS A 328 -7.01 30.01 6.18
CA CYS A 328 -6.00 30.48 5.25
C CYS A 328 -6.32 31.89 4.75
N ASN A 329 -5.29 32.71 4.61
CA ASN A 329 -5.36 34.01 3.94
C ASN A 329 -4.37 34.09 2.78
N LEU A 330 -4.56 35.04 1.87
CA LEU A 330 -3.62 35.30 0.75
C LEU A 330 -2.17 35.54 1.21
N THR A 331 -1.99 36.07 2.43
CA THR A 331 -0.66 36.31 3.02
C THR A 331 0.06 35.03 3.42
N ASP A 332 -0.65 33.91 3.60
CA ASP A 332 -0.06 32.64 4.02
C ASP A 332 0.87 32.04 2.96
N VAL A 333 0.74 32.44 1.69
CA VAL A 333 1.73 32.13 0.64
C VAL A 333 3.15 32.48 1.10
N TYR A 334 3.29 33.58 1.84
CA TYR A 334 4.58 34.09 2.31
C TYR A 334 4.81 33.84 3.80
N MET A 335 3.75 33.86 4.61
CA MET A 335 3.84 33.79 6.07
C MET A 335 3.68 32.37 6.63
N ASN A 336 3.08 31.46 5.86
CA ASN A 336 2.89 30.06 6.25
C ASN A 336 2.81 29.16 5.01
N SER A 337 3.96 28.98 4.37
CA SER A 337 4.11 28.23 3.11
C SER A 337 3.67 26.77 3.24
N ALA A 338 3.84 26.15 4.40
CA ALA A 338 3.37 24.78 4.68
C ALA A 338 1.84 24.67 4.60
N ARG A 339 1.12 25.58 5.29
CA ARG A 339 -0.35 25.64 5.24
C ARG A 339 -0.86 25.90 3.82
N TYR A 340 -0.22 26.82 3.10
CA TYR A 340 -0.57 27.11 1.71
C TYR A 340 -0.32 25.91 0.78
N THR A 341 0.77 25.17 0.98
CA THR A 341 1.09 23.95 0.21
C THR A 341 0.07 22.85 0.48
N CYS A 342 -0.28 22.62 1.75
CA CYS A 342 -1.33 21.68 2.14
C CYS A 342 -2.68 22.02 1.50
N LEU A 343 -3.08 23.30 1.54
CA LEU A 343 -4.27 23.76 0.82
C LEU A 343 -4.21 23.46 -0.67
N CYS A 344 -3.10 23.77 -1.35
CA CYS A 344 -2.94 23.50 -2.78
C CYS A 344 -3.07 22.00 -3.09
N GLN A 345 -2.50 21.13 -2.24
CA GLN A 345 -2.58 19.69 -2.38
C GLN A 345 -3.99 19.15 -2.18
N ILE A 346 -4.71 19.60 -1.15
CA ILE A 346 -6.10 19.19 -0.91
C ILE A 346 -7.01 19.69 -2.05
N VAL A 347 -6.82 20.92 -2.53
CA VAL A 347 -7.55 21.45 -3.70
C VAL A 347 -7.25 20.63 -4.95
N TYR A 348 -5.99 20.27 -5.19
CA TYR A 348 -5.58 19.43 -6.31
C TYR A 348 -6.26 18.06 -6.24
N THR A 349 -6.22 17.41 -5.08
CA THR A 349 -6.85 16.11 -4.83
C THR A 349 -8.37 16.17 -5.02
N ALA A 350 -9.02 17.21 -4.51
CA ALA A 350 -10.46 17.41 -4.70
C ALA A 350 -10.82 17.62 -6.18
N LYS A 351 -10.06 18.44 -6.92
CA LYS A 351 -10.26 18.61 -8.37
C LYS A 351 -10.07 17.30 -9.13
N MET A 352 -9.04 16.52 -8.77
CA MET A 352 -8.83 15.20 -9.33
C MET A 352 -10.04 14.29 -9.11
N LEU A 353 -10.59 14.20 -7.90
CA LEU A 353 -11.77 13.40 -7.62
C LEU A 353 -13.00 13.86 -8.43
N LEU A 354 -13.22 15.17 -8.53
CA LEU A 354 -14.30 15.72 -9.36
C LEU A 354 -14.13 15.31 -10.83
N ILE A 355 -12.92 15.43 -11.39
CA ILE A 355 -12.65 15.03 -12.78
C ILE A 355 -12.88 13.53 -12.98
N LEU A 356 -12.43 12.70 -12.02
CA LEU A 356 -12.50 11.24 -12.12
C LEU A 356 -13.92 10.70 -11.93
N PHE A 357 -14.68 11.22 -10.96
CA PHE A 357 -15.90 10.56 -10.47
C PHE A 357 -17.16 11.44 -10.46
N ASP A 358 -17.08 12.73 -10.81
CA ASP A 358 -18.25 13.58 -11.01
C ASP A 358 -18.89 13.29 -12.38
N ARG A 359 -19.56 12.14 -12.45
CA ARG A 359 -19.98 11.49 -13.69
C ARG A 359 -21.35 10.85 -13.50
N GLU A 360 -22.18 10.96 -14.53
CA GLU A 360 -23.57 10.49 -14.47
C GLU A 360 -23.64 8.97 -14.27
N GLU A 361 -22.70 8.23 -14.86
CA GLU A 361 -22.57 6.78 -14.77
C GLU A 361 -22.42 6.29 -13.32
N ILE A 362 -21.72 7.06 -12.47
CA ILE A 362 -21.56 6.76 -11.04
C ILE A 362 -22.78 7.21 -10.25
N TRP A 363 -23.33 8.39 -10.57
CA TRP A 363 -24.52 8.91 -9.88
C TRP A 363 -25.75 8.03 -10.06
N GLN A 364 -25.92 7.45 -11.25
CA GLN A 364 -27.00 6.51 -11.54
C GLN A 364 -26.92 5.25 -10.66
N CYS A 365 -25.72 4.89 -10.17
CA CYS A 365 -25.55 3.81 -9.22
C CYS A 365 -25.98 4.21 -7.80
N ARG A 366 -25.70 5.45 -7.36
CA ARG A 366 -26.11 5.97 -6.04
C ARG A 366 -26.36 7.48 -6.05
N ASN A 367 -27.60 7.88 -5.77
CA ASN A 367 -28.02 9.29 -5.71
C ASN A 367 -27.21 10.14 -4.70
N THR A 368 -26.70 9.54 -3.63
CA THR A 368 -25.91 10.24 -2.60
C THR A 368 -24.60 10.81 -3.14
N PHE A 369 -24.03 10.25 -4.23
CA PHE A 369 -22.82 10.81 -4.83
C PHE A 369 -23.07 12.21 -5.38
N ARG A 370 -24.17 12.42 -6.09
CA ARG A 370 -24.45 13.70 -6.75
C ARG A 370 -24.42 14.88 -5.79
N GLU A 371 -25.05 14.73 -4.63
CA GLU A 371 -25.10 15.79 -3.61
C GLU A 371 -23.72 16.08 -3.01
N ASN A 372 -22.98 15.03 -2.62
CA ASN A 372 -21.66 15.17 -2.01
C ASN A 372 -20.62 15.76 -2.99
N PHE A 373 -20.60 15.30 -4.24
CA PHE A 373 -19.71 15.84 -5.26
C PHE A 373 -20.09 17.29 -5.65
N SER A 374 -21.38 17.61 -5.70
CA SER A 374 -21.82 19.00 -5.91
C SER A 374 -21.39 19.91 -4.77
N GLN A 375 -21.42 19.44 -3.51
CA GLN A 375 -20.94 20.20 -2.36
C GLN A 375 -19.42 20.41 -2.45
N LEU A 376 -18.65 19.34 -2.70
CA LEU A 376 -17.21 19.42 -2.87
C LEU A 376 -16.83 20.42 -3.99
N GLY A 377 -17.49 20.34 -5.15
CA GLY A 377 -17.28 21.26 -6.26
C GLY A 377 -17.54 22.72 -5.90
N SER A 378 -18.59 22.99 -5.12
CA SER A 378 -18.88 24.34 -4.62
C SER A 378 -17.80 24.86 -3.67
N VAL A 379 -17.31 24.02 -2.75
CA VAL A 379 -16.25 24.41 -1.80
C VAL A 379 -14.93 24.66 -2.54
N VAL A 380 -14.54 23.79 -3.47
CA VAL A 380 -13.34 23.96 -4.30
C VAL A 380 -13.39 25.28 -5.08
N LEU A 381 -14.53 25.60 -5.70
CA LEU A 381 -14.71 26.84 -6.46
C LEU A 381 -14.59 28.07 -5.55
N ARG A 382 -15.21 28.04 -4.37
CA ARG A 382 -15.11 29.11 -3.37
C ARG A 382 -13.68 29.34 -2.95
N VAL A 383 -12.97 28.28 -2.54
CA VAL A 383 -11.57 28.32 -2.13
C VAL A 383 -10.68 28.91 -3.22
N CYS A 384 -10.83 28.45 -4.47
CA CYS A 384 -10.04 28.97 -5.58
C CYS A 384 -10.29 30.47 -5.83
N THR A 385 -11.54 30.91 -5.65
CA THR A 385 -11.94 32.31 -5.87
C THR A 385 -11.45 33.21 -4.74
N GLU A 386 -11.67 32.83 -3.48
CA GLU A 386 -11.33 33.63 -2.31
C GLU A 386 -9.82 33.78 -2.10
N LEU A 387 -9.05 32.74 -2.43
CA LEU A 387 -7.60 32.71 -2.24
C LEU A 387 -6.81 32.95 -3.53
N GLN A 388 -7.49 33.34 -4.61
CA GLN A 388 -6.90 33.62 -5.92
C GLN A 388 -5.95 32.51 -6.40
N LEU A 389 -6.23 31.26 -6.05
CA LEU A 389 -5.55 30.10 -6.59
C LEU A 389 -5.97 30.03 -8.06
N GLY A 390 -5.14 30.55 -8.96
CA GLY A 390 -5.43 30.59 -10.39
C GLY A 390 -5.81 29.21 -10.94
N ASN A 391 -6.39 29.17 -12.14
CA ASN A 391 -6.65 27.90 -12.84
C ASN A 391 -5.38 27.04 -13.02
N SER A 392 -4.20 27.64 -12.88
CA SER A 392 -2.91 26.98 -12.80
C SER A 392 -2.58 26.59 -11.35
N LEU A 393 -3.04 25.42 -10.90
CA LEU A 393 -2.41 24.72 -9.78
C LEU A 393 -1.06 24.18 -10.25
N THR A 394 -0.08 25.06 -10.38
CA THR A 394 1.34 24.69 -10.47
C THR A 394 1.88 24.64 -9.05
N CYS A 395 1.78 23.47 -8.41
CA CYS A 395 2.70 23.09 -7.35
C CYS A 395 4.02 22.63 -7.97
#